data_AF-A0AA36DT59-F1
#
_entry.id   AF-A0AA36DT59-F1
#
_cell.length_a   1.000
_cell.length_b   1.000
_cell.length_c   1.000
_cell.angle_alpha   90.00
_cell.angle_beta   90.00
_cell.angle_gamma   90.00
#
_symmetry.space_group_name_H-M   'P 1'
#
loop_
_entity.id
_entity.type
_entity.pdbx_description
1 polymer ?
#
loop_
_entity_poly.entity_id
_entity_poly.type
_entity_poly.pdbx_seq_one_letter_code
_entity_poly.pdbx_strand_id
1 'polypeptide(L)'
;GERILLIYDVGCYSLVGNNHQVQPLSLGRGCDKIGIAAHEIGHSLGFFHTHARHDRDQYIFIHRDRIKPQDLSQFKKESPHTNDNFGIPYDYGSVMHYGSKGFIHDWLEHERNAHSMVPVDALYIDTLGSPFISFYDLLMMNTLYGCLDKCKQKQHSPEQIVIERAHAPAMNAFPPAYPGGFGGFGFGGPPPGFIGGSSFSGRGFPGSFGGFGFGGVGFPFIDQMISNFIFGPTGWGNLPGMGGYTPGWPPCWGWDGPCETTTTTTASPIRPRTPGPPVPSVTGPNYSRAQCKMGGFPHPRNCSKCVCPGGYGGRLCNERPTGKGRVLKASTNFQQLVNEVGYPQVRSTNPRDDYLWAYYWIQAPQGRKIEIKFNYFTEFIATQGCEWAGVEIKTQKDQRSTGYRICSPAYSGKVFKSDRNLVPIMMWSRIGPAKTVLHYRMV
;
A
#
# COMPACT_ATOMS: atom_id res chain seq x y z
N GLY A 1 -1.71 -24.18 -11.15
CA GLY A 1 -0.73 -23.09 -11.26
C GLY A 1 -0.85 -22.22 -10.02
N GLU A 2 0.27 -21.70 -9.55
CA GLU A 2 0.35 -20.77 -8.41
C GLU A 2 -0.42 -19.49 -8.74
N ARG A 3 -1.30 -19.05 -7.84
CA ARG A 3 -2.09 -17.81 -8.00
C ARG A 3 -2.79 -17.45 -6.69
N ILE A 4 -3.12 -16.17 -6.55
CA ILE A 4 -4.07 -15.72 -5.54
C ILE A 4 -5.48 -15.99 -6.05
N LEU A 5 -6.32 -16.60 -5.22
CA LEU A 5 -7.75 -16.74 -5.46
C LEU A 5 -8.48 -15.72 -4.59
N LEU A 6 -9.01 -14.68 -5.22
CA LEU A 6 -9.86 -13.73 -4.53
C LEU A 6 -11.18 -14.40 -4.17
N ILE A 7 -11.54 -14.37 -2.89
CA ILE A 7 -12.76 -14.97 -2.37
C ILE A 7 -13.55 -13.96 -1.55
N TYR A 8 -14.84 -14.24 -1.37
CA TYR A 8 -15.73 -13.51 -0.49
C TYR A 8 -16.10 -14.40 0.69
N ASP A 9 -15.40 -14.23 1.81
CA ASP A 9 -15.57 -15.02 3.03
C ASP A 9 -15.81 -14.10 4.25
N VAL A 10 -15.92 -14.68 5.45
CA VAL A 10 -16.06 -13.93 6.70
C VAL A 10 -14.72 -13.31 7.10
N GLY A 11 -14.63 -11.98 6.95
CA GLY A 11 -13.47 -11.18 7.33
C GLY A 11 -12.50 -10.89 6.18
N CYS A 12 -11.44 -10.16 6.51
CA CYS A 12 -10.36 -9.79 5.60
C CYS A 12 -9.11 -10.57 6.02
N TYR A 13 -8.54 -11.35 5.10
CA TYR A 13 -7.33 -12.13 5.40
C TYR A 13 -6.58 -12.55 4.15
N SER A 14 -5.27 -12.78 4.33
CA SER A 14 -4.40 -13.37 3.33
C SER A 14 -3.25 -14.14 3.98
N LEU A 15 -2.67 -15.08 3.24
CA LEU A 15 -1.42 -15.74 3.63
C LEU A 15 -0.22 -14.83 3.32
N VAL A 16 0.86 -14.98 4.08
CA VAL A 16 2.09 -14.22 3.86
C VAL A 16 2.94 -14.89 2.77
N GLY A 17 3.27 -14.13 1.71
CA GLY A 17 4.14 -14.57 0.62
C GLY A 17 3.52 -15.60 -0.33
N ASN A 18 4.32 -16.09 -1.29
CA ASN A 18 3.92 -17.15 -2.22
C ASN A 18 4.13 -18.53 -1.58
N ASN A 19 3.04 -19.23 -1.28
CA ASN A 19 3.07 -20.57 -0.69
C ASN A 19 3.11 -21.70 -1.74
N HIS A 20 3.47 -21.39 -2.99
CA HIS A 20 3.60 -22.33 -4.10
C HIS A 20 2.31 -23.12 -4.42
N GLN A 21 1.16 -22.50 -4.14
CA GLN A 21 -0.15 -23.09 -4.33
C GLN A 21 -1.18 -22.03 -4.76
N VAL A 22 -2.42 -22.46 -4.98
CA VAL A 22 -3.54 -21.52 -5.04
C VAL A 22 -3.84 -21.08 -3.61
N GLN A 23 -3.65 -19.80 -3.29
CA GLN A 23 -3.90 -19.28 -1.93
C GLN A 23 -5.06 -18.30 -1.90
N PRO A 24 -5.96 -18.38 -0.92
CA PRO A 24 -7.08 -17.47 -0.80
C PRO A 24 -6.62 -16.08 -0.34
N LEU A 25 -7.29 -15.06 -0.86
CA LEU A 25 -7.30 -13.71 -0.30
C LEU A 25 -8.77 -13.33 -0.14
N SER A 26 -9.23 -13.14 1.10
CA SER A 26 -10.61 -12.78 1.38
C SER A 26 -10.77 -11.27 1.45
N LEU A 27 -11.67 -10.74 0.62
CA LEU A 27 -12.23 -9.39 0.77
C LEU A 27 -13.72 -9.52 1.03
N GLY A 28 -14.06 -9.92 2.26
CA GLY A 28 -15.43 -10.07 2.73
C GLY A 28 -16.18 -8.75 2.91
N ARG A 29 -17.36 -8.84 3.55
CA ARG A 29 -18.17 -7.66 3.87
C ARG A 29 -17.39 -6.66 4.73
N GLY A 30 -17.26 -5.42 4.25
CA GLY A 30 -16.55 -4.34 4.94
C GLY A 30 -15.04 -4.27 4.65
N CYS A 31 -14.52 -5.19 3.83
CA CYS A 31 -13.12 -5.21 3.37
C CYS A 31 -12.90 -4.47 2.05
N ASP A 32 -13.96 -3.92 1.45
CA ASP A 32 -14.01 -3.21 0.18
C ASP A 32 -13.45 -1.78 0.25
N LYS A 33 -12.55 -1.52 1.21
CA LYS A 33 -11.82 -0.26 1.32
C LYS A 33 -10.43 -0.42 0.72
N ILE A 34 -9.96 0.58 -0.02
CA ILE A 34 -8.64 0.56 -0.68
C ILE A 34 -7.52 0.19 0.32
N GLY A 35 -7.52 0.79 1.52
CA GLY A 35 -6.51 0.51 2.55
C GLY A 35 -6.53 -0.93 3.07
N ILE A 36 -7.71 -1.57 3.14
CA ILE A 36 -7.84 -2.96 3.57
C ILE A 36 -7.40 -3.89 2.45
N ALA A 37 -7.85 -3.67 1.22
CA ALA A 37 -7.40 -4.45 0.07
C ALA A 37 -5.88 -4.37 -0.10
N ALA A 38 -5.31 -3.18 0.06
CA ALA A 38 -3.88 -2.93 0.11
C ALA A 38 -3.15 -3.77 1.17
N HIS A 39 -3.69 -3.81 2.39
CA HIS A 39 -3.16 -4.59 3.50
C HIS A 39 -3.08 -6.08 3.16
N GLU A 40 -4.18 -6.66 2.66
CA GLU A 40 -4.25 -8.09 2.34
C GLU A 40 -3.35 -8.46 1.16
N ILE A 41 -3.23 -7.58 0.16
CA ILE A 41 -2.27 -7.77 -0.93
C ILE A 41 -0.83 -7.68 -0.40
N GLY A 42 -0.55 -6.76 0.53
CA GLY A 42 0.73 -6.65 1.22
C GLY A 42 1.16 -7.96 1.86
N HIS A 43 0.25 -8.64 2.57
CA HIS A 43 0.48 -9.99 3.09
C HIS A 43 0.85 -10.98 1.99
N SER A 44 0.04 -11.11 0.94
CA SER A 44 0.34 -12.01 -0.19
C SER A 44 1.70 -11.73 -0.85
N LEU A 45 2.19 -10.49 -0.79
CA LEU A 45 3.49 -10.08 -1.31
C LEU A 45 4.64 -10.22 -0.30
N GLY A 46 4.37 -10.74 0.91
CA GLY A 46 5.38 -11.11 1.90
C GLY A 46 5.53 -10.16 3.08
N PHE A 47 4.62 -9.20 3.27
CA PHE A 47 4.66 -8.33 4.45
C PHE A 47 3.98 -8.98 5.66
N PHE A 48 4.66 -8.95 6.80
CA PHE A 48 4.03 -9.14 8.11
C PHE A 48 3.44 -7.82 8.60
N HIS A 49 2.66 -7.87 9.68
CA HIS A 49 2.24 -6.64 10.36
C HIS A 49 3.44 -5.87 10.91
N THR A 50 3.37 -4.54 10.87
CA THR A 50 4.48 -3.68 11.30
C THR A 50 4.80 -3.85 12.78
N HIS A 51 3.79 -4.09 13.63
CA HIS A 51 3.99 -4.38 15.04
C HIS A 51 4.60 -5.77 15.30
N ALA A 52 4.70 -6.64 14.30
CA ALA A 52 5.37 -7.93 14.43
C ALA A 52 6.89 -7.84 14.17
N ARG A 53 7.42 -6.70 13.73
CA ARG A 53 8.86 -6.54 13.47
C ARG A 53 9.74 -6.99 14.64
N HIS A 54 10.90 -7.56 14.32
CA HIS A 54 11.84 -8.06 15.33
C HIS A 54 12.34 -6.95 16.29
N ASP A 55 12.37 -5.69 15.83
CA ASP A 55 12.81 -4.49 16.55
C ASP A 55 11.67 -3.66 17.17
N ARG A 56 10.41 -4.12 17.08
CA ARG A 56 9.23 -3.32 17.44
C ARG A 56 9.22 -2.80 18.89
N ASP A 57 9.84 -3.49 19.84
CA ASP A 57 9.86 -3.09 21.25
C ASP A 57 10.71 -1.81 21.51
N GLN A 58 11.44 -1.31 20.51
CA GLN A 58 12.10 0.01 20.56
C GLN A 58 11.13 1.17 20.28
N TYR A 59 9.96 0.88 19.72
CA TYR A 59 9.04 1.88 19.16
C TYR A 59 7.65 1.84 19.81
N ILE A 60 7.23 0.68 20.32
CA ILE A 60 5.92 0.45 20.92
C ILE A 60 6.02 -0.43 22.18
N PHE A 61 5.09 -0.24 23.10
CA PHE A 61 4.85 -1.10 24.25
C PHE A 61 3.57 -1.92 24.03
N ILE A 62 3.61 -3.22 24.36
CA ILE A 62 2.44 -4.11 24.31
C ILE A 62 1.94 -4.41 25.72
N HIS A 63 0.70 -4.02 26.01
CA HIS A 63 0.00 -4.30 27.27
C HIS A 63 -0.73 -5.65 27.19
N ARG A 64 0.02 -6.73 27.45
CA ARG A 64 -0.49 -8.11 27.38
C ARG A 64 -1.66 -8.35 28.34
N ASP A 65 -1.71 -7.65 29.46
CA ASP A 65 -2.79 -7.67 30.46
C ASP A 65 -4.12 -7.12 29.95
N ARG A 66 -4.10 -6.35 28.86
CA ARG A 66 -5.30 -5.75 28.25
C ARG A 66 -5.79 -6.53 27.04
N ILE A 67 -5.00 -7.47 26.54
CA ILE A 67 -5.28 -8.29 25.36
C ILE A 67 -6.02 -9.55 25.78
N LYS A 68 -7.06 -9.92 25.02
CA LYS A 68 -7.78 -11.18 25.20
C LYS A 68 -6.79 -12.37 25.18
N PRO A 69 -6.83 -13.29 26.16
CA PRO A 69 -5.85 -14.37 26.26
C PRO A 69 -5.67 -15.20 24.99
N GLN A 70 -6.76 -15.46 24.25
CA GLN A 70 -6.75 -16.20 22.99
C GLN A 70 -6.04 -15.47 21.83
N ASP A 71 -5.92 -14.14 21.92
CA ASP A 71 -5.38 -13.28 20.85
C ASP A 71 -3.91 -12.86 21.12
N LEU A 72 -3.32 -13.28 22.24
CA LEU A 72 -1.92 -12.97 22.59
C LEU A 72 -0.91 -13.44 21.53
N SER A 73 -1.25 -14.47 20.75
CA SER A 73 -0.42 -14.97 19.64
C SER A 73 -0.30 -13.97 18.48
N GLN A 74 -1.31 -13.11 18.27
CA GLN A 74 -1.31 -12.07 17.22
C GLN A 74 -0.24 -10.98 17.45
N PHE A 75 0.33 -10.93 18.65
CA PHE A 75 1.36 -9.98 19.05
C PHE A 75 2.75 -10.62 19.13
N LYS A 76 2.93 -11.85 18.63
CA LYS A 76 4.26 -12.47 18.54
C LYS A 76 5.17 -11.63 17.63
N LYS A 77 6.45 -11.51 18.00
CA LYS A 77 7.46 -10.92 17.12
C LYS A 77 7.93 -11.95 16.11
N GLU A 78 8.19 -11.47 14.91
CA GLU A 78 9.05 -12.13 13.95
C GLU A 78 10.50 -12.07 14.38
N SER A 79 11.30 -12.99 13.84
CA SER A 79 12.75 -13.03 14.08
C SER A 79 13.50 -12.28 12.98
N PRO A 80 14.76 -11.88 13.19
CA PRO A 80 15.60 -11.33 12.12
C PRO A 80 15.80 -12.27 10.92
N HIS A 81 15.52 -13.57 11.07
CA HIS A 81 15.60 -14.55 9.99
C HIS A 81 14.34 -14.56 9.12
N THR A 82 13.17 -14.24 9.70
CA THR A 82 11.86 -14.26 9.03
C THR A 82 11.39 -12.88 8.61
N ASN A 83 11.94 -11.83 9.23
CA ASN A 83 11.61 -10.43 8.95
C ASN A 83 12.89 -9.63 8.74
N ASP A 84 13.13 -9.20 7.49
CA ASP A 84 14.15 -8.20 7.14
C ASP A 84 13.46 -6.86 6.87
N ASN A 85 13.95 -5.81 7.52
CA ASN A 85 13.43 -4.45 7.39
C ASN A 85 14.21 -3.60 6.39
N PHE A 86 15.26 -4.14 5.75
CA PHE A 86 16.09 -3.49 4.73
C PHE A 86 16.73 -2.17 5.19
N GLY A 87 16.94 -2.02 6.51
CA GLY A 87 17.40 -0.76 7.12
C GLY A 87 16.37 0.37 7.09
N ILE A 88 15.11 0.08 6.76
CA ILE A 88 14.01 1.06 6.76
C ILE A 88 13.48 1.21 8.20
N PRO A 89 13.40 2.46 8.72
CA PRO A 89 12.90 2.71 10.08
C PRO A 89 11.45 2.24 10.30
N TYR A 90 11.06 2.14 11.56
CA TYR A 90 9.70 1.78 11.95
C TYR A 90 8.70 2.88 11.53
N ASP A 91 7.62 2.52 10.83
CA ASP A 91 6.55 3.45 10.46
C ASP A 91 5.28 3.20 11.29
N TYR A 92 4.97 4.11 12.20
CA TYR A 92 3.73 4.10 12.96
C TYR A 92 2.48 4.16 12.07
N GLY A 93 2.60 4.78 10.89
CA GLY A 93 1.50 5.00 9.96
C GLY A 93 1.47 4.07 8.75
N SER A 94 2.23 2.96 8.81
CA SER A 94 2.16 1.90 7.80
C SER A 94 0.75 1.31 7.73
N VAL A 95 0.31 1.00 6.51
CA VAL A 95 -0.98 0.30 6.29
C VAL A 95 -0.99 -1.11 6.90
N MET A 96 0.20 -1.69 7.15
CA MET A 96 0.37 -2.99 7.79
C MET A 96 0.38 -2.91 9.33
N HIS A 97 0.22 -1.74 9.93
CA HIS A 97 0.26 -1.58 11.38
C HIS A 97 -1.14 -1.70 11.99
N TYR A 98 -1.31 -2.53 13.03
CA TYR A 98 -2.56 -2.58 13.80
C TYR A 98 -2.90 -1.27 14.49
N GLY A 99 -4.19 -1.03 14.74
CA GLY A 99 -4.65 0.04 15.61
C GLY A 99 -4.26 -0.19 17.07
N SER A 100 -4.21 0.88 17.87
CA SER A 100 -3.76 0.86 19.28
C SER A 100 -4.61 0.02 20.24
N LYS A 101 -5.84 -0.36 19.83
CA LYS A 101 -6.84 -1.09 20.63
C LYS A 101 -7.08 -2.51 20.10
N GLY A 102 -6.27 -2.99 19.15
CA GLY A 102 -6.46 -4.31 18.57
C GLY A 102 -6.56 -5.38 19.66
N PHE A 103 -7.59 -6.21 19.61
CA PHE A 103 -7.79 -7.39 20.47
C PHE A 103 -7.85 -7.13 21.99
N ILE A 104 -8.19 -5.92 22.43
CA ILE A 104 -8.44 -5.67 23.87
C ILE A 104 -9.69 -6.39 24.36
N HIS A 105 -9.79 -6.58 25.68
CA HIS A 105 -11.01 -7.08 26.31
C HIS A 105 -12.24 -6.22 26.01
N ASP A 106 -13.41 -6.84 25.83
CA ASP A 106 -14.66 -6.13 25.49
C ASP A 106 -15.05 -5.10 26.56
N TRP A 107 -14.79 -5.40 27.84
CA TRP A 107 -15.05 -4.47 28.95
C TRP A 107 -14.13 -3.24 28.95
N LEU A 108 -13.03 -3.25 28.19
CA LEU A 108 -12.10 -2.12 28.02
C LEU A 108 -12.38 -1.28 26.78
N GLU A 109 -13.24 -1.73 25.84
CA GLU A 109 -13.40 -1.10 24.53
C GLU A 109 -13.82 0.37 24.62
N HIS A 110 -14.72 0.66 25.55
CA HIS A 110 -15.27 1.99 25.82
C HIS A 110 -14.32 2.90 26.62
N GLU A 111 -13.25 2.34 27.21
CA GLU A 111 -12.27 3.13 27.95
C GLU A 111 -11.37 3.88 26.97
N ARG A 112 -11.28 5.20 27.13
CA ARG A 112 -10.51 6.06 26.21
C ARG A 112 -9.03 5.67 26.12
N ASN A 113 -8.43 5.29 27.26
CA ASN A 113 -6.99 5.04 27.39
C ASN A 113 -6.63 3.54 27.48
N ALA A 114 -7.59 2.65 27.22
CA ALA A 114 -7.32 1.21 27.19
C ALA A 114 -6.82 0.82 25.82
N HIS A 115 -5.50 0.81 25.68
CA HIS A 115 -4.78 0.40 24.47
C HIS A 115 -4.05 -0.92 24.74
N SER A 116 -4.10 -1.86 23.79
CA SER A 116 -3.23 -3.05 23.77
C SER A 116 -1.81 -2.69 23.38
N MET A 117 -1.63 -1.60 22.64
CA MET A 117 -0.36 -1.14 22.11
C MET A 117 -0.25 0.38 22.16
N VAL A 118 0.86 0.88 22.70
CA VAL A 118 1.13 2.32 22.86
C VAL A 118 2.50 2.66 22.28
N PRO A 119 2.62 3.65 21.37
CA PRO A 119 3.91 4.15 20.92
C PRO A 119 4.76 4.75 22.04
N VAL A 120 6.08 4.62 21.94
CA VAL A 120 7.02 5.29 22.86
C VAL A 120 6.78 6.80 22.89
N ASP A 121 6.58 7.42 21.73
CA ASP A 121 6.01 8.76 21.64
C ASP A 121 4.50 8.68 21.47
N ALA A 122 3.78 8.90 22.57
CA ALA A 122 2.33 8.81 22.65
C ALA A 122 1.58 9.73 21.64
N LEU A 123 2.24 10.73 21.05
CA LEU A 123 1.63 11.55 19.99
C LEU A 123 1.33 10.76 18.69
N TYR A 124 1.88 9.55 18.55
CA TYR A 124 1.59 8.64 17.44
C TYR A 124 0.39 7.70 17.69
N ILE A 125 -0.29 7.78 18.83
CA ILE A 125 -1.32 6.79 19.20
C ILE A 125 -2.45 6.67 18.16
N ASP A 126 -2.87 7.80 17.56
CA ASP A 126 -3.89 7.83 16.50
C ASP A 126 -3.30 7.67 15.08
N THR A 127 -1.97 7.66 14.95
CA THR A 127 -1.29 7.29 13.70
C THR A 127 -1.38 5.79 13.44
N LEU A 128 -1.41 4.98 14.51
CA LEU A 128 -1.55 3.53 14.43
C LEU A 128 -2.87 3.11 13.79
N GLY A 129 -2.86 2.05 12.96
CA GLY A 129 -4.06 1.56 12.27
C GLY A 129 -4.44 2.39 11.05
N SER A 130 -3.47 3.06 10.42
CA SER A 130 -3.75 3.95 9.30
C SER A 130 -4.34 3.22 8.09
N PRO A 131 -5.31 3.83 7.39
CA PRO A 131 -5.81 3.31 6.12
C PRO A 131 -4.92 3.66 4.91
N PHE A 132 -3.81 4.37 5.10
CA PHE A 132 -2.98 4.90 4.01
C PHE A 132 -1.71 4.08 3.85
N ILE A 133 -1.40 3.73 2.60
CA ILE A 133 -0.11 3.14 2.25
C ILE A 133 0.96 4.19 2.50
N SER A 134 1.87 3.89 3.42
CA SER A 134 2.97 4.79 3.76
C SER A 134 4.03 4.77 2.67
N PHE A 135 4.87 5.81 2.65
CA PHE A 135 6.00 5.83 1.73
C PHE A 135 7.01 4.72 2.04
N TYR A 136 7.15 4.32 3.32
CA TYR A 136 8.01 3.20 3.69
C TYR A 136 7.45 1.85 3.24
N ASP A 137 6.12 1.66 3.21
CA ASP A 137 5.51 0.45 2.62
C ASP A 137 5.92 0.33 1.13
N LEU A 138 5.80 1.42 0.37
CA LEU A 138 6.21 1.46 -1.03
C LEU A 138 7.71 1.22 -1.21
N LEU A 139 8.54 1.88 -0.40
CA LEU A 139 9.99 1.74 -0.48
C LEU A 139 10.43 0.31 -0.16
N MET A 140 9.87 -0.29 0.88
CA MET A 140 10.17 -1.65 1.31
C MET A 140 9.77 -2.66 0.24
N MET A 141 8.57 -2.50 -0.35
CA MET A 141 8.08 -3.39 -1.40
C MET A 141 8.96 -3.32 -2.65
N ASN A 142 9.34 -2.10 -3.04
CA ASN A 142 10.23 -1.89 -4.17
C ASN A 142 11.66 -2.39 -3.92
N THR A 143 12.09 -2.42 -2.65
CA THR A 143 13.39 -2.98 -2.26
C THR A 143 13.35 -4.51 -2.33
N LEU A 144 12.34 -5.12 -1.71
CA LEU A 144 12.13 -6.57 -1.68
C LEU A 144 12.12 -7.19 -3.09
N TYR A 145 11.44 -6.55 -4.05
CA TYR A 145 11.30 -7.05 -5.42
C TYR A 145 12.32 -6.46 -6.41
N GLY A 146 13.39 -5.81 -5.95
CA GLY A 146 14.46 -5.28 -6.82
C GLY A 146 13.99 -4.19 -7.81
N CYS A 147 12.86 -3.54 -7.55
CA CYS A 147 12.28 -2.54 -8.46
C CYS A 147 13.10 -1.25 -8.55
N LEU A 148 13.87 -0.93 -7.51
CA LEU A 148 14.73 0.26 -7.46
C LEU A 148 15.90 0.21 -8.46
N ASP A 149 16.25 -0.98 -8.94
CA ASP A 149 17.37 -1.19 -9.87
C ASP A 149 16.99 -1.01 -11.33
N LYS A 150 15.70 -1.00 -11.64
CA LYS A 150 15.19 -0.84 -13.03
C LYS A 150 15.63 0.44 -13.71
N CYS A 151 15.80 1.50 -12.92
CA CYS A 151 16.28 2.79 -13.42
C CYS A 151 17.80 2.93 -13.40
N LYS A 152 18.54 1.94 -12.89
CA LYS A 152 20.01 1.89 -12.95
C LYS A 152 20.49 1.29 -14.28
N GLN A 153 19.77 0.29 -14.80
CA GLN A 153 20.16 -0.46 -16.00
C GLN A 153 19.95 0.29 -17.34
N LYS A 154 19.41 1.52 -17.32
CA LYS A 154 19.21 2.34 -18.53
C LYS A 154 20.38 3.30 -18.83
N GLN A 155 21.51 3.16 -18.13
CA GLN A 155 22.72 3.97 -18.34
C GLN A 155 23.91 3.18 -18.92
N HIS A 156 23.68 2.36 -19.95
CA HIS A 156 24.78 1.97 -20.84
C HIS A 156 24.71 2.76 -22.15
N SER A 157 25.74 3.59 -22.33
CA SER A 157 26.07 4.37 -23.52
C SER A 157 26.70 3.47 -24.61
N PRO A 158 26.89 3.94 -25.86
CA PRO A 158 27.26 3.10 -26.99
C PRO A 158 28.73 2.70 -26.91
N GLU A 159 29.02 1.41 -26.79
CA GLU A 159 30.35 0.87 -27.09
C GLU A 159 30.40 0.38 -28.53
N GLN A 160 31.47 0.79 -29.21
CA GLN A 160 31.77 0.57 -30.61
C GLN A 160 31.70 -0.91 -30.97
N ILE A 161 30.88 -1.25 -31.96
CA ILE A 161 30.97 -2.55 -32.64
C ILE A 161 32.24 -2.51 -33.49
N VAL A 162 33.31 -3.14 -33.01
CA VAL A 162 34.42 -3.59 -33.86
C VAL A 162 33.91 -4.78 -34.66
N ILE A 163 33.82 -4.63 -35.98
CA ILE A 163 33.46 -5.72 -36.88
C ILE A 163 34.74 -6.53 -37.16
N GLU A 164 34.93 -7.64 -36.45
CA GLU A 164 35.79 -8.72 -36.95
C GLU A 164 34.95 -9.68 -37.78
N ARG A 165 35.27 -9.76 -39.08
CA ARG A 165 34.67 -10.72 -40.02
C ARG A 165 35.19 -12.12 -39.72
N ALA A 166 34.31 -13.02 -39.27
CA ALA A 166 34.57 -14.45 -39.30
C ALA A 166 33.94 -15.08 -40.57
N HIS A 167 34.76 -15.81 -41.32
CA HIS A 167 34.38 -16.58 -42.51
C HIS A 167 33.49 -17.79 -42.15
N ALA A 168 32.51 -18.08 -42.99
CA ALA A 168 31.67 -19.27 -42.92
C ALA A 168 32.34 -20.49 -43.58
N PRO A 169 32.02 -21.71 -43.10
CA PRO A 169 31.95 -22.87 -43.98
C PRO A 169 30.58 -23.57 -43.94
N ALA A 170 30.40 -24.38 -44.98
CA ALA A 170 29.16 -24.81 -45.62
C ALA A 170 28.32 -25.88 -44.88
N MET A 171 27.07 -25.97 -45.32
CA MET A 171 26.07 -27.00 -45.00
C MET A 171 26.49 -28.41 -45.42
N ASN A 172 25.92 -29.45 -44.78
CA ASN A 172 25.48 -30.67 -45.47
C ASN A 172 24.44 -31.49 -44.67
N ALA A 173 23.32 -31.76 -45.36
CA ALA A 173 22.50 -32.99 -45.48
C ALA A 173 21.89 -33.74 -44.26
N PHE A 174 20.55 -33.81 -44.28
CA PHE A 174 19.64 -34.91 -43.83
C PHE A 174 19.75 -36.16 -44.77
N PRO A 175 18.99 -37.29 -44.65
CA PRO A 175 18.01 -37.87 -43.66
C PRO A 175 18.34 -39.39 -43.35
N PRO A 176 17.45 -40.39 -43.02
CA PRO A 176 15.97 -40.44 -42.82
C PRO A 176 15.43 -41.25 -41.60
N ALA A 177 14.11 -41.45 -41.62
CA ALA A 177 13.17 -41.76 -40.53
C ALA A 177 12.61 -43.21 -40.45
N TYR A 178 11.75 -43.42 -39.43
CA TYR A 178 10.65 -44.42 -39.20
C TYR A 178 10.94 -45.65 -38.27
N PRO A 179 9.92 -46.39 -37.75
CA PRO A 179 8.59 -46.01 -37.21
C PRO A 179 8.13 -46.77 -35.92
N GLY A 180 7.04 -46.30 -35.27
CA GLY A 180 5.94 -47.17 -34.79
C GLY A 180 5.73 -47.43 -33.27
N GLY A 181 4.47 -47.36 -32.81
CA GLY A 181 4.02 -48.07 -31.58
C GLY A 181 2.84 -47.43 -30.80
N PHE A 182 1.61 -47.91 -31.03
CA PHE A 182 0.38 -47.66 -30.26
C PHE A 182 0.36 -48.43 -28.92
N GLY A 183 -0.39 -47.93 -27.93
CA GLY A 183 -0.87 -48.74 -26.79
C GLY A 183 -1.40 -47.91 -25.61
N GLY A 184 -2.72 -47.90 -25.39
CA GLY A 184 -3.34 -47.34 -24.18
C GLY A 184 -3.70 -48.43 -23.17
N PHE A 185 -3.75 -48.08 -21.87
CA PHE A 185 -4.46 -48.80 -20.81
C PHE A 185 -4.74 -47.83 -19.64
N GLY A 186 -5.90 -47.99 -19.00
CA GLY A 186 -6.37 -47.16 -17.89
C GLY A 186 -6.23 -47.77 -16.49
N PHE A 187 -6.96 -47.15 -15.56
CA PHE A 187 -7.23 -47.47 -14.14
C PHE A 187 -6.32 -46.85 -13.06
N GLY A 188 -6.96 -46.30 -12.02
CA GLY A 188 -6.39 -46.14 -10.67
C GLY A 188 -6.64 -44.77 -10.03
N GLY A 189 -7.80 -44.55 -9.41
CA GLY A 189 -8.03 -43.41 -8.50
C GLY A 189 -7.43 -43.66 -7.10
N PRO A 190 -7.16 -42.61 -6.30
CA PRO A 190 -6.80 -42.75 -4.88
C PRO A 190 -7.94 -42.31 -3.93
N PRO A 191 -7.86 -42.68 -2.63
CA PRO A 191 -9.00 -42.68 -1.70
C PRO A 191 -9.13 -41.36 -0.92
N PRO A 192 -10.26 -41.13 -0.22
CA PRO A 192 -10.28 -40.25 0.93
C PRO A 192 -10.70 -40.99 2.21
N GLY A 193 -9.91 -40.81 3.25
CA GLY A 193 -10.34 -40.93 4.64
C GLY A 193 -9.89 -39.68 5.38
N PHE A 194 -10.81 -38.96 6.01
CA PHE A 194 -10.72 -38.54 7.41
C PHE A 194 -12.05 -37.92 7.84
N ILE A 195 -12.57 -38.48 8.93
CA ILE A 195 -13.81 -38.13 9.62
C ILE A 195 -13.49 -37.03 10.65
N GLY A 196 -14.40 -36.08 10.82
CA GLY A 196 -14.33 -35.10 11.91
C GLY A 196 -15.49 -34.12 11.86
N GLY A 197 -16.68 -34.60 12.24
CA GLY A 197 -17.86 -33.76 12.45
C GLY A 197 -17.87 -33.14 13.85
N SER A 198 -18.52 -31.98 13.95
CA SER A 198 -19.26 -31.58 15.15
C SER A 198 -20.39 -30.65 14.73
N SER A 199 -21.60 -31.18 14.94
CA SER A 199 -22.91 -30.63 14.67
C SER A 199 -23.22 -29.38 15.51
N PHE A 200 -24.00 -28.45 14.95
CA PHE A 200 -25.02 -27.75 15.73
C PHE A 200 -26.33 -27.65 14.93
N SER A 201 -27.41 -28.00 15.59
CA SER A 201 -28.75 -28.23 15.09
C SER A 201 -29.63 -26.97 15.11
N GLY A 202 -30.32 -26.72 14.00
CA GLY A 202 -31.78 -26.55 13.96
C GLY A 202 -32.40 -25.22 14.39
N ARG A 203 -32.96 -24.49 13.41
CA ARG A 203 -34.42 -24.31 13.26
C ARG A 203 -34.73 -23.56 11.96
N GLY A 204 -35.53 -24.18 11.09
CA GLY A 204 -36.09 -23.54 9.90
C GLY A 204 -37.51 -23.03 10.15
N PHE A 205 -37.91 -22.01 9.39
CA PHE A 205 -39.27 -21.82 8.86
C PHE A 205 -39.16 -21.07 7.51
N PRO A 206 -40.11 -21.26 6.58
CA PRO A 206 -39.93 -21.03 5.15
C PRO A 206 -40.41 -19.64 4.72
N GLY A 207 -39.80 -19.09 3.66
CA GLY A 207 -40.21 -17.83 3.05
C GLY A 207 -39.77 -17.76 1.60
N SER A 208 -40.77 -17.80 0.72
CA SER A 208 -40.78 -17.77 -0.74
C SER A 208 -39.60 -17.11 -1.47
N PHE A 209 -39.12 -17.84 -2.48
CA PHE A 209 -38.30 -17.36 -3.59
C PHE A 209 -39.04 -16.27 -4.38
N GLY A 210 -38.59 -15.02 -4.24
CA GLY A 210 -38.81 -13.95 -5.20
C GLY A 210 -37.45 -13.55 -5.75
N GLY A 211 -37.19 -13.91 -7.01
CA GLY A 211 -35.95 -13.58 -7.69
C GLY A 211 -35.77 -12.08 -7.84
N PHE A 212 -34.69 -11.55 -7.26
CA PHE A 212 -34.10 -10.28 -7.66
C PHE A 212 -32.69 -10.57 -8.14
N GLY A 213 -32.52 -10.57 -9.46
CA GLY A 213 -31.21 -10.57 -10.08
C GLY A 213 -30.50 -9.28 -9.73
N PHE A 214 -29.49 -9.37 -8.87
CA PHE A 214 -28.55 -8.27 -8.69
C PHE A 214 -27.48 -8.37 -9.78
N GLY A 215 -27.50 -7.37 -10.65
CA GLY A 215 -26.47 -7.14 -11.66
C GLY A 215 -25.08 -7.14 -11.03
N GLY A 216 -24.16 -7.81 -11.71
CA GLY A 216 -22.78 -8.00 -11.28
C GLY A 216 -22.13 -6.69 -10.85
N VAL A 217 -21.63 -6.69 -9.62
CA VAL A 217 -20.61 -5.74 -9.17
C VAL A 217 -19.33 -6.15 -9.92
N GLY A 218 -19.18 -5.60 -11.11
CA GLY A 218 -18.14 -6.00 -12.04
C GLY A 218 -16.74 -5.68 -11.51
N PHE A 219 -15.82 -6.58 -11.85
CA PHE A 219 -14.36 -6.49 -11.86
C PHE A 219 -13.66 -5.10 -11.92
N PRO A 220 -14.13 -4.02 -12.59
CA PRO A 220 -13.47 -2.70 -12.58
C PRO A 220 -13.11 -2.09 -11.21
N PHE A 221 -13.81 -2.44 -10.12
CA PHE A 221 -13.54 -1.88 -8.78
C PHE A 221 -12.24 -2.42 -8.17
N ILE A 222 -11.91 -3.69 -8.45
CA ILE A 222 -10.71 -4.35 -7.93
C ILE A 222 -9.46 -3.87 -8.68
N ASP A 223 -9.54 -3.67 -9.99
CA ASP A 223 -8.45 -3.08 -10.78
C ASP A 223 -8.15 -1.63 -10.35
N GLN A 224 -9.18 -0.85 -9.99
CA GLN A 224 -9.02 0.49 -9.41
C GLN A 224 -8.41 0.46 -8.00
N MET A 225 -8.74 -0.53 -7.17
CA MET A 225 -8.13 -0.74 -5.84
C MET A 225 -6.68 -1.16 -5.91
N ILE A 226 -6.37 -2.08 -6.81
CA ILE A 226 -5.00 -2.47 -7.16
C ILE A 226 -4.25 -1.22 -7.66
N SER A 227 -4.83 -0.43 -8.57
CA SER A 227 -4.26 0.85 -9.02
C SER A 227 -3.98 1.84 -7.86
N ASN A 228 -4.95 2.06 -6.97
CA ASN A 228 -4.74 2.94 -5.81
C ASN A 228 -3.70 2.40 -4.81
N PHE A 229 -3.53 1.07 -4.71
CA PHE A 229 -2.45 0.43 -3.97
C PHE A 229 -1.06 0.66 -4.59
N ILE A 230 -1.02 0.84 -5.91
CA ILE A 230 0.21 0.87 -6.70
C ILE A 230 0.75 2.29 -6.95
N PHE A 231 -0.11 3.29 -7.08
CA PHE A 231 0.25 4.58 -7.72
C PHE A 231 0.04 5.83 -6.85
N GLY A 232 -0.76 5.76 -5.78
CA GLY A 232 -1.34 6.95 -5.15
C GLY A 232 -2.42 7.61 -6.03
N PRO A 233 -3.20 8.57 -5.51
CA PRO A 233 -4.36 9.13 -6.23
C PRO A 233 -3.94 9.94 -7.45
N THR A 234 -4.35 9.51 -8.65
CA THR A 234 -4.29 10.29 -9.90
C THR A 234 -5.52 11.19 -10.01
N GLY A 235 -5.34 12.44 -10.44
CA GLY A 235 -6.44 13.41 -10.62
C GLY A 235 -7.54 12.91 -11.57
N TRP A 236 -8.80 13.14 -11.19
CA TRP A 236 -9.98 12.66 -11.91
C TRP A 236 -10.34 13.59 -13.09
N GLY A 237 -10.40 13.01 -14.30
CA GLY A 237 -11.10 13.55 -15.46
C GLY A 237 -12.03 12.46 -16.02
N ASN A 238 -13.28 12.84 -16.34
CA ASN A 238 -14.38 11.96 -16.77
C ASN A 238 -14.10 11.17 -18.07
N LEU A 239 -14.62 9.93 -18.17
CA LEU A 239 -15.53 9.37 -19.23
C LEU A 239 -15.40 7.82 -19.43
N PRO A 240 -16.38 7.14 -20.08
CA PRO A 240 -16.90 5.81 -19.73
C PRO A 240 -16.57 4.67 -20.72
N GLY A 241 -16.90 3.41 -20.34
CA GLY A 241 -17.26 2.34 -21.29
C GLY A 241 -16.52 0.99 -21.18
N MET A 242 -17.26 -0.03 -20.76
CA MET A 242 -17.12 -1.51 -20.77
C MET A 242 -15.94 -2.26 -21.46
N GLY A 243 -15.54 -3.41 -20.84
CA GLY A 243 -15.00 -4.60 -21.53
C GLY A 243 -14.00 -5.45 -20.73
N GLY A 244 -14.33 -6.73 -20.45
CA GLY A 244 -13.69 -7.63 -19.46
C GLY A 244 -12.27 -8.19 -19.72
N TYR A 245 -11.58 -8.56 -18.62
CA TYR A 245 -10.20 -9.07 -18.55
C TYR A 245 -10.10 -10.46 -17.90
N THR A 246 -9.16 -11.29 -18.35
CA THR A 246 -8.61 -12.45 -17.61
C THR A 246 -7.09 -12.27 -17.42
N PRO A 247 -6.47 -12.76 -16.32
CA PRO A 247 -5.28 -12.14 -15.77
C PRO A 247 -3.96 -12.88 -16.06
N GLY A 248 -2.94 -12.12 -16.46
CA GLY A 248 -1.52 -12.46 -16.33
C GLY A 248 -0.80 -11.35 -15.56
N TRP A 249 -0.12 -11.70 -14.46
CA TRP A 249 0.50 -10.74 -13.53
C TRP A 249 1.95 -10.40 -13.94
N PRO A 250 2.32 -9.11 -14.08
CA PRO A 250 3.72 -8.72 -14.24
C PRO A 250 4.38 -8.30 -12.90
N PRO A 251 5.67 -8.61 -12.68
CA PRO A 251 6.31 -8.55 -11.35
C PRO A 251 6.78 -7.16 -10.88
N CYS A 252 6.52 -6.06 -11.60
CA CYS A 252 7.03 -4.73 -11.21
C CYS A 252 6.08 -3.60 -11.66
N TRP A 253 5.86 -2.55 -10.85
CA TRP A 253 4.65 -1.71 -10.79
C TRP A 253 4.78 -0.25 -11.36
N GLY A 254 3.78 0.30 -12.10
CA GLY A 254 3.88 1.62 -12.77
C GLY A 254 3.25 1.98 -14.19
N TRP A 255 2.00 1.67 -14.61
CA TRP A 255 1.47 1.98 -15.97
C TRP A 255 0.41 3.11 -16.03
N ASP A 256 0.35 3.81 -17.17
CA ASP A 256 -0.72 4.71 -17.64
C ASP A 256 -0.99 4.40 -19.16
N GLY A 257 -2.15 3.82 -19.52
CA GLY A 257 -2.73 3.72 -20.91
C GLY A 257 -2.61 2.36 -21.64
N PRO A 258 -3.53 1.95 -22.55
CA PRO A 258 -4.30 0.66 -22.62
C PRO A 258 -3.69 -0.53 -23.40
N CYS A 259 -4.22 -1.77 -23.18
CA CYS A 259 -3.75 -3.06 -23.73
C CYS A 259 -4.42 -3.47 -25.07
N GLU A 260 -3.64 -4.00 -26.02
CA GLU A 260 -4.11 -4.64 -27.27
C GLU A 260 -3.76 -6.15 -27.33
N THR A 261 -4.60 -6.94 -28.00
CA THR A 261 -4.49 -8.41 -28.19
C THR A 261 -4.31 -8.82 -29.66
N THR A 262 -3.47 -9.83 -29.91
CA THR A 262 -3.55 -10.93 -30.93
C THR A 262 -2.23 -11.74 -30.81
N THR A 263 -2.08 -13.07 -30.97
CA THR A 263 -2.88 -14.23 -31.38
C THR A 263 -2.23 -15.51 -30.83
N THR A 264 -3.05 -16.55 -30.65
CA THR A 264 -2.87 -17.97 -30.32
C THR A 264 -1.51 -18.66 -30.55
N THR A 265 -1.02 -19.43 -29.56
CA THR A 265 -0.52 -20.81 -29.76
C THR A 265 -0.36 -21.58 -28.44
N THR A 266 -0.55 -22.90 -28.52
CA THR A 266 -0.61 -23.94 -27.47
C THR A 266 0.71 -24.13 -26.70
N ALA A 267 0.64 -24.44 -25.40
CA ALA A 267 1.81 -24.67 -24.54
C ALA A 267 1.97 -26.15 -24.13
N SER A 268 3.17 -26.69 -24.39
CA SER A 268 3.70 -27.97 -23.86
C SER A 268 4.59 -27.73 -22.63
N PRO A 269 4.98 -28.77 -21.84
CA PRO A 269 5.52 -28.61 -20.49
C PRO A 269 6.96 -28.08 -20.46
N ILE A 270 7.26 -27.23 -19.48
CA ILE A 270 8.54 -26.52 -19.33
C ILE A 270 9.52 -27.36 -18.49
N ARG A 271 10.65 -27.74 -19.09
CA ARG A 271 11.91 -28.10 -18.41
C ARG A 271 12.78 -26.83 -18.19
N PRO A 272 13.80 -26.86 -17.30
CA PRO A 272 14.64 -25.69 -16.99
C PRO A 272 15.32 -25.13 -18.24
N ARG A 273 15.17 -23.83 -18.52
CA ARG A 273 15.76 -23.19 -19.70
C ARG A 273 17.16 -22.66 -19.42
N THR A 274 18.07 -23.02 -20.33
CA THR A 274 19.30 -22.31 -20.66
C THR A 274 19.01 -20.87 -21.16
N PRO A 275 20.01 -19.97 -21.18
CA PRO A 275 19.81 -18.58 -21.59
C PRO A 275 19.30 -18.48 -23.03
N GLY A 276 18.13 -17.89 -23.21
CA GLY A 276 17.55 -17.61 -24.53
C GLY A 276 18.18 -16.37 -25.18
N PRO A 277 18.00 -16.19 -26.50
CA PRO A 277 18.55 -15.06 -27.25
C PRO A 277 17.92 -13.72 -26.81
N PRO A 278 18.61 -12.59 -27.01
CA PRO A 278 18.15 -11.29 -26.56
C PRO A 278 16.86 -10.87 -27.27
N VAL A 279 15.92 -10.35 -26.48
CA VAL A 279 14.65 -9.75 -26.93
C VAL A 279 14.96 -8.47 -27.73
N PRO A 280 14.23 -8.14 -28.82
CA PRO A 280 14.49 -6.94 -29.61
C PRO A 280 14.35 -5.67 -28.77
N SER A 281 15.34 -4.79 -28.88
CA SER A 281 15.39 -3.48 -28.24
C SER A 281 14.33 -2.53 -28.81
N VAL A 282 13.28 -2.25 -28.04
CA VAL A 282 12.42 -1.09 -28.30
C VAL A 282 13.18 0.16 -27.84
N THR A 283 13.62 0.98 -28.78
CA THR A 283 14.29 2.27 -28.56
C THR A 283 13.31 3.31 -28.03
N GLY A 284 13.02 3.25 -26.72
CA GLY A 284 12.36 4.35 -26.01
C GLY A 284 13.32 5.54 -25.80
N PRO A 285 12.81 6.77 -25.62
CA PRO A 285 13.66 7.94 -25.41
C PRO A 285 14.60 7.75 -24.22
N ASN A 286 15.81 8.29 -24.35
CA ASN A 286 16.88 8.26 -23.37
C ASN A 286 16.50 9.13 -22.14
N TYR A 287 15.55 8.65 -21.32
CA TYR A 287 15.12 9.37 -20.13
C TYR A 287 16.21 9.28 -19.06
N SER A 288 16.89 10.41 -18.82
CA SER A 288 17.81 10.55 -17.70
C SER A 288 17.10 10.22 -16.39
N ARG A 289 17.73 9.39 -15.56
CA ARG A 289 17.22 8.96 -14.27
C ARG A 289 16.94 10.18 -13.39
N ALA A 290 15.72 10.29 -12.88
CA ALA A 290 15.29 11.39 -12.03
C ALA A 290 16.12 11.45 -10.74
N GLN A 291 16.64 12.63 -10.42
CA GLN A 291 17.32 12.91 -9.16
C GLN A 291 16.30 13.31 -8.10
N CYS A 292 15.68 12.31 -7.49
CA CYS A 292 14.63 12.50 -6.50
C CYS A 292 15.16 13.21 -5.25
N LYS A 293 14.36 14.14 -4.75
CA LYS A 293 14.63 14.90 -3.52
C LYS A 293 13.81 14.34 -2.36
N MET A 294 14.13 14.82 -1.17
CA MET A 294 13.39 14.51 0.07
C MET A 294 13.29 13.02 0.40
N GLY A 295 14.19 12.19 -0.14
CA GLY A 295 14.18 10.74 0.08
C GLY A 295 13.26 9.96 -0.85
N GLY A 296 12.67 10.60 -1.86
CA GLY A 296 11.96 9.92 -2.96
C GLY A 296 12.87 8.99 -3.77
N PHE A 297 12.28 8.09 -4.55
CA PHE A 297 13.02 7.19 -5.46
C PHE A 297 12.45 7.23 -6.89
N PRO A 298 13.27 6.95 -7.91
CA PRO A 298 12.79 6.96 -9.30
C PRO A 298 11.67 5.94 -9.51
N HIS A 299 10.63 6.34 -10.21
CA HIS A 299 9.48 5.49 -10.44
C HIS A 299 9.86 4.27 -11.32
N PRO A 300 9.65 3.01 -10.88
CA PRO A 300 10.21 1.82 -11.52
C PRO A 300 9.85 1.60 -12.99
N ARG A 301 8.67 2.08 -13.42
CA ARG A 301 8.25 2.05 -14.84
C ARG A 301 8.41 3.39 -15.58
N ASN A 302 8.76 4.47 -14.88
CA ASN A 302 9.00 5.79 -15.50
C ASN A 302 10.15 6.50 -14.78
N CYS A 303 11.37 6.21 -15.21
CA CYS A 303 12.58 6.71 -14.57
C CYS A 303 12.77 8.22 -14.63
N SER A 304 11.95 8.96 -15.38
CA SER A 304 12.01 10.42 -15.48
C SER A 304 11.26 11.16 -14.37
N LYS A 305 10.44 10.44 -13.58
CA LYS A 305 9.70 10.96 -12.41
C LYS A 305 10.01 10.16 -11.14
N CYS A 306 9.68 10.74 -10.00
CA CYS A 306 9.90 10.14 -8.69
C CYS A 306 8.59 9.69 -8.02
N VAL A 307 8.68 8.64 -7.21
CA VAL A 307 7.72 8.35 -6.16
C VAL A 307 8.12 9.19 -4.95
N CYS A 308 7.18 9.96 -4.41
CA CYS A 308 7.44 10.98 -3.41
C CYS A 308 6.89 10.61 -2.03
N PRO A 309 7.61 10.95 -0.95
CA PRO A 309 7.04 10.87 0.39
C PRO A 309 5.79 11.72 0.55
N GLY A 310 4.90 11.30 1.44
CA GLY A 310 3.68 12.04 1.77
C GLY A 310 3.98 13.52 2.10
N GLY A 311 3.25 14.42 1.45
CA GLY A 311 3.43 15.86 1.59
C GLY A 311 4.41 16.47 0.59
N TYR A 312 5.03 15.67 -0.28
CA TYR A 312 5.90 16.10 -1.37
C TYR A 312 5.36 15.63 -2.73
N GLY A 313 5.59 16.43 -3.76
CA GLY A 313 5.14 16.16 -5.12
C GLY A 313 6.04 16.83 -6.16
N GLY A 314 5.50 16.99 -7.37
CA GLY A 314 6.27 17.37 -8.54
C GLY A 314 7.13 16.23 -9.05
N ARG A 315 7.80 16.45 -10.19
CA ARG A 315 8.59 15.41 -10.87
C ARG A 315 9.72 14.83 -10.02
N LEU A 316 10.31 15.67 -9.15
CA LEU A 316 11.49 15.34 -8.36
C LEU A 316 11.23 15.35 -6.83
N CYS A 317 9.98 15.40 -6.37
CA CYS A 317 9.64 15.47 -4.93
C CYS A 317 10.16 16.73 -4.21
N ASN A 318 10.32 17.82 -4.96
CA ASN A 318 10.80 19.11 -4.48
C ASN A 318 9.72 20.19 -4.50
N GLU A 319 8.47 19.80 -4.79
CA GLU A 319 7.33 20.69 -4.86
C GLU A 319 6.26 20.24 -3.86
N ARG A 320 5.36 21.16 -3.50
CA ARG A 320 4.15 20.82 -2.77
C ARG A 320 3.24 20.02 -3.69
N PRO A 321 2.55 18.97 -3.20
CA PRO A 321 1.54 18.29 -3.99
C PRO A 321 0.51 19.26 -4.58
N THR A 322 0.00 18.91 -5.76
CA THR A 322 -1.00 19.71 -6.47
C THR A 322 -2.35 19.68 -5.73
N GLY A 323 -3.26 20.60 -6.08
CA GLY A 323 -4.56 20.73 -5.43
C GLY A 323 -4.57 21.73 -4.28
N LYS A 324 -5.57 21.58 -3.39
CA LYS A 324 -5.90 22.55 -2.32
C LYS A 324 -4.72 22.77 -1.36
N GLY A 325 -4.70 23.95 -0.76
CA GLY A 325 -3.66 24.41 0.16
C GLY A 325 -2.60 25.28 -0.51
N ARG A 326 -1.57 25.68 0.24
CA ARG A 326 -0.55 26.65 -0.21
C ARG A 326 0.72 26.57 0.61
N VAL A 327 1.77 27.24 0.13
CA VAL A 327 2.99 27.49 0.90
C VAL A 327 2.77 28.68 1.84
N LEU A 328 3.19 28.55 3.09
CA LEU A 328 3.11 29.54 4.15
C LEU A 328 4.53 29.86 4.63
N LYS A 329 4.86 31.15 4.78
CA LYS A 329 6.13 31.59 5.35
C LYS A 329 5.95 31.84 6.84
N ALA A 330 6.74 31.19 7.68
CA ALA A 330 6.72 31.38 9.13
C ALA A 330 7.51 32.63 9.52
N SER A 331 6.94 33.46 10.40
CA SER A 331 7.62 34.55 11.09
C SER A 331 7.91 34.16 12.55
N THR A 332 8.62 35.04 13.28
CA THR A 332 8.87 34.85 14.72
C THR A 332 7.58 34.97 15.56
N ASN A 333 6.57 35.66 15.04
CA ASN A 333 5.27 35.80 15.69
C ASN A 333 4.36 34.62 15.32
N PHE A 334 3.45 34.27 16.22
CA PHE A 334 2.46 33.24 15.93
C PHE A 334 1.53 33.66 14.80
N GLN A 335 1.44 32.81 13.79
CA GLN A 335 0.51 32.89 12.67
C GLN A 335 -0.48 31.73 12.76
N GLN A 336 -1.66 31.91 12.17
CA GLN A 336 -2.70 30.90 12.18
C GLN A 336 -2.89 30.26 10.79
N LEU A 337 -3.06 28.94 10.80
CA LEU A 337 -3.55 28.16 9.68
C LEU A 337 -4.91 27.58 10.08
N VAL A 338 -5.97 28.03 9.41
CA VAL A 338 -7.32 27.46 9.50
C VAL A 338 -7.69 26.87 8.15
N ASN A 339 -8.22 25.66 8.15
CA ASN A 339 -8.78 25.07 6.95
C ASN A 339 -9.89 24.06 7.29
N GLU A 340 -10.82 23.89 6.37
CA GLU A 340 -11.92 22.91 6.46
C GLU A 340 -11.87 22.00 5.23
N VAL A 341 -11.77 20.69 5.45
CA VAL A 341 -11.66 19.69 4.38
C VAL A 341 -12.78 18.67 4.54
N GLY A 342 -13.55 18.43 3.47
CA GLY A 342 -14.58 17.41 3.43
C GLY A 342 -15.72 17.77 2.47
N TYR A 343 -16.72 16.91 2.43
CA TYR A 343 -17.86 17.00 1.53
C TYR A 343 -19.11 17.35 2.36
N PRO A 344 -19.69 18.57 2.23
CA PRO A 344 -20.79 19.05 3.07
C PRO A 344 -21.98 18.09 3.27
N GLN A 345 -22.26 17.25 2.27
CA GLN A 345 -23.43 16.35 2.27
C GLN A 345 -23.11 14.90 2.69
N VAL A 346 -21.84 14.56 2.91
CA VAL A 346 -21.42 13.19 3.23
C VAL A 346 -21.40 12.99 4.74
N ARG A 347 -22.10 11.97 5.21
CA ARG A 347 -22.17 11.60 6.63
C ARG A 347 -21.24 10.43 6.94
N SER A 348 -20.89 10.24 8.21
CA SER A 348 -20.07 9.11 8.67
C SER A 348 -20.70 7.74 8.43
N THR A 349 -22.03 7.67 8.28
CA THR A 349 -22.75 6.42 7.98
C THR A 349 -22.59 5.95 6.53
N ASN A 350 -22.19 6.85 5.62
CA ASN A 350 -21.95 6.52 4.22
C ASN A 350 -20.73 7.30 3.70
N PRO A 351 -19.53 6.97 4.17
CA PRO A 351 -18.29 7.64 3.79
C PRO A 351 -17.96 7.39 2.32
N ARG A 352 -17.27 8.33 1.67
CA ARG A 352 -16.78 8.13 0.30
C ARG A 352 -15.53 7.26 0.28
N ASP A 353 -15.26 6.53 -0.79
CA ASP A 353 -14.01 5.75 -0.89
C ASP A 353 -12.77 6.63 -1.11
N ASP A 354 -12.96 7.78 -1.76
CA ASP A 354 -11.93 8.78 -1.97
C ASP A 354 -11.85 9.79 -0.82
N TYR A 355 -10.64 10.31 -0.64
CA TYR A 355 -10.34 11.37 0.32
C TYR A 355 -10.14 12.70 -0.41
N LEU A 356 -10.74 13.77 0.11
CA LEU A 356 -10.27 15.11 -0.21
C LEU A 356 -9.02 15.39 0.60
N TRP A 357 -8.02 15.96 -0.06
CA TRP A 357 -6.78 16.38 0.56
C TRP A 357 -6.57 17.88 0.40
N ALA A 358 -5.93 18.49 1.41
CA ALA A 358 -5.33 19.80 1.33
C ALA A 358 -3.89 19.74 1.85
N TYR A 359 -2.96 20.25 1.04
CA TYR A 359 -1.53 20.17 1.29
C TYR A 359 -0.99 21.58 1.56
N TYR A 360 -0.40 21.79 2.73
CA TYR A 360 0.29 23.02 3.07
C TYR A 360 1.75 22.76 3.38
N TRP A 361 2.60 23.73 3.05
CA TRP A 361 4.00 23.74 3.44
C TRP A 361 4.26 24.95 4.31
N ILE A 362 4.64 24.74 5.57
CA ILE A 362 5.12 25.83 6.43
C ILE A 362 6.63 25.90 6.25
N GLN A 363 7.15 27.05 5.83
CA GLN A 363 8.56 27.26 5.52
C GLN A 363 9.16 28.35 6.40
N ALA A 364 10.31 28.04 7.00
CA ALA A 364 11.18 28.97 7.68
C ALA A 364 12.51 29.12 6.91
N PRO A 365 13.28 30.20 7.16
CA PRO A 365 14.65 30.33 6.65
C PRO A 365 15.54 29.14 7.05
N GLN A 366 16.59 28.88 6.28
CA GLN A 366 17.54 27.82 6.58
C GLN A 366 18.15 28.01 7.98
N GLY A 367 18.31 26.92 8.72
CA GLY A 367 18.82 26.94 10.11
C GLY A 367 17.77 27.27 11.18
N ARG A 368 16.57 27.72 10.80
CA ARG A 368 15.43 27.90 11.72
C ARG A 368 14.58 26.64 11.80
N LYS A 369 13.96 26.41 12.96
CA LYS A 369 12.95 25.37 13.14
C LYS A 369 11.56 26.01 13.12
N ILE A 370 10.53 25.18 13.07
CA ILE A 370 9.13 25.60 13.09
C ILE A 370 8.48 24.95 14.31
N GLU A 371 7.84 25.78 15.10
CA GLU A 371 6.97 25.34 16.20
C GLU A 371 5.52 25.43 15.73
N ILE A 372 4.78 24.34 15.91
CA ILE A 372 3.36 24.24 15.55
C ILE A 372 2.59 23.85 16.81
N LYS A 373 1.69 24.71 17.24
CA LYS A 373 0.71 24.42 18.27
C LYS A 373 -0.58 23.94 17.60
N PHE A 374 -1.07 22.79 18.03
CA PHE A 374 -2.37 22.30 17.62
C PHE A 374 -3.44 22.93 18.51
N ASN A 375 -4.40 23.64 17.90
CA ASN A 375 -5.39 24.39 18.67
C ASN A 375 -6.75 23.70 18.67
N TYR A 376 -7.20 23.23 17.51
CA TYR A 376 -8.55 22.69 17.37
C TYR A 376 -8.68 21.72 16.20
N PHE A 377 -9.54 20.72 16.38
CA PHE A 377 -10.05 19.86 15.33
C PHE A 377 -11.52 19.55 15.58
N THR A 378 -12.28 19.31 14.51
CA THR A 378 -13.71 18.95 14.61
C THR A 378 -13.92 17.74 15.52
N GLU A 379 -14.95 17.82 16.36
CA GLU A 379 -15.28 16.77 17.34
C GLU A 379 -16.06 15.60 16.70
N PHE A 380 -16.21 14.50 17.46
CA PHE A 380 -17.04 13.33 17.11
C PHE A 380 -16.66 12.56 15.83
N ILE A 381 -15.45 12.77 15.30
CA ILE A 381 -14.92 12.10 14.10
C ILE A 381 -13.63 11.31 14.37
N ALA A 382 -13.17 11.31 15.62
CA ALA A 382 -11.94 10.64 16.02
C ALA A 382 -12.09 9.12 15.94
N THR A 383 -11.21 8.48 15.19
CA THR A 383 -11.06 7.02 15.09
C THR A 383 -9.59 6.65 15.03
N GLN A 384 -9.27 5.39 15.30
CA GLN A 384 -7.91 4.87 15.11
C GLN A 384 -7.48 5.04 13.66
N GLY A 385 -6.21 5.36 13.45
CA GLY A 385 -5.67 5.65 12.12
C GLY A 385 -6.22 6.91 11.45
N CYS A 386 -7.11 7.64 12.14
CA CYS A 386 -7.83 8.81 11.62
C CYS A 386 -8.51 8.54 10.27
N GLU A 387 -9.27 7.44 10.21
CA GLU A 387 -9.85 6.93 8.97
C GLU A 387 -10.81 7.93 8.30
N TRP A 388 -11.61 8.68 9.07
CA TRP A 388 -12.63 9.56 8.51
C TRP A 388 -12.09 10.90 8.03
N ALA A 389 -11.28 11.52 8.86
CA ALA A 389 -10.65 12.80 8.61
C ALA A 389 -9.51 12.99 9.61
N GLY A 390 -8.54 13.81 9.25
CA GLY A 390 -7.40 14.08 10.12
C GLY A 390 -6.45 15.11 9.56
N VAL A 391 -5.44 15.44 10.36
CA VAL A 391 -4.28 16.21 9.95
C VAL A 391 -3.01 15.44 10.27
N GLU A 392 -2.07 15.40 9.32
CA GLU A 392 -0.72 14.87 9.49
C GLU A 392 0.26 16.04 9.56
N ILE A 393 1.04 16.09 10.63
CA ILE A 393 2.06 17.12 10.90
C ILE A 393 3.44 16.46 10.85
N LYS A 394 4.22 16.79 9.81
CA LYS A 394 5.46 16.06 9.47
C LYS A 394 6.72 16.82 9.92
N THR A 395 7.03 16.73 11.20
CA THR A 395 8.11 17.47 11.87
C THR A 395 9.45 16.73 11.95
N GLN A 396 9.46 15.45 11.61
CA GLN A 396 10.57 14.52 11.80
C GLN A 396 11.78 14.86 10.90
N LYS A 397 12.99 14.51 11.33
CA LYS A 397 14.21 14.67 10.50
C LYS A 397 14.13 13.94 9.17
N ASP A 398 13.70 12.67 9.20
CA ASP A 398 13.44 11.89 7.99
C ASP A 398 12.05 12.24 7.45
N GLN A 399 12.02 12.82 6.26
CA GLN A 399 10.76 13.22 5.62
C GLN A 399 10.12 12.08 4.82
N ARG A 400 10.66 10.87 4.90
CA ARG A 400 10.06 9.66 4.35
C ARG A 400 9.02 9.05 5.30
N SER A 401 9.25 9.11 6.61
CA SER A 401 8.39 8.50 7.64
C SER A 401 7.04 9.21 7.78
N THR A 402 5.99 8.51 8.18
CA THR A 402 4.71 9.16 8.51
C THR A 402 4.84 10.15 9.69
N GLY A 403 4.17 11.30 9.57
CA GLY A 403 4.09 12.31 10.62
C GLY A 403 3.09 11.96 11.74
N TYR A 404 2.87 12.91 12.65
CA TYR A 404 1.82 12.76 13.67
C TYR A 404 0.46 12.94 13.03
N ARG A 405 -0.41 11.92 13.09
CA ARG A 405 -1.78 12.00 12.61
C ARG A 405 -2.72 12.27 13.77
N ILE A 406 -3.54 13.30 13.61
CA ILE A 406 -4.41 13.79 14.67
C ILE A 406 -5.80 14.00 14.08
N CYS A 407 -6.80 13.46 14.77
CA CYS A 407 -8.20 13.60 14.40
C CYS A 407 -9.10 13.81 15.62
N SER A 408 -8.52 14.22 16.75
CA SER A 408 -9.23 14.43 18.01
C SER A 408 -8.93 15.80 18.61
N PRO A 409 -9.94 16.49 19.17
CA PRO A 409 -9.73 17.74 19.91
C PRO A 409 -8.89 17.55 21.19
N ALA A 410 -8.71 16.32 21.66
CA ALA A 410 -7.91 16.00 22.85
C ALA A 410 -6.43 16.42 22.74
N TYR A 411 -5.95 16.71 21.53
CA TYR A 411 -4.60 17.21 21.28
C TYR A 411 -4.49 18.74 21.37
N SER A 412 -5.58 19.45 21.71
CA SER A 412 -5.55 20.90 21.87
C SER A 412 -4.47 21.31 22.88
N GLY A 413 -3.64 22.28 22.47
CA GLY A 413 -2.52 22.77 23.24
C GLY A 413 -1.21 22.01 23.03
N LYS A 414 -1.20 20.84 22.38
CA LYS A 414 0.04 20.11 22.07
C LYS A 414 0.90 20.90 21.08
N VAL A 415 2.21 20.83 21.27
CA VAL A 415 3.21 21.57 20.49
C VAL A 415 4.14 20.58 19.80
N PHE A 416 4.35 20.80 18.51
CA PHE A 416 5.21 20.01 17.65
C PHE A 416 6.36 20.90 17.18
N LYS A 417 7.60 20.47 17.39
CA LYS A 417 8.80 21.20 16.94
C LYS A 417 9.47 20.44 15.81
N SER A 418 9.76 21.13 14.73
CA SER A 418 10.38 20.51 13.55
C SER A 418 11.88 20.32 13.70
N ASP A 419 12.41 19.30 13.03
CA ASP A 419 13.85 19.13 12.82
C ASP A 419 14.36 19.90 11.59
N ARG A 420 13.45 20.27 10.69
CA ARG A 420 13.74 20.97 9.44
C ARG A 420 13.04 22.32 9.37
N ASN A 421 13.50 23.18 8.47
CA ASN A 421 12.89 24.47 8.19
C ASN A 421 11.67 24.38 7.23
N LEU A 422 11.21 23.18 6.89
CA LEU A 422 10.03 22.92 6.08
C LEU A 422 9.20 21.86 6.78
N VAL A 423 7.92 22.15 7.03
CA VAL A 423 6.95 21.20 7.59
C VAL A 423 5.77 21.03 6.64
N PRO A 424 5.63 19.86 6.00
CA PRO A 424 4.40 19.47 5.34
C PRO A 424 3.25 19.28 6.34
N ILE A 425 2.10 19.85 6.02
CA ILE A 425 0.83 19.63 6.70
C ILE A 425 -0.16 19.06 5.69
N MET A 426 -0.71 17.89 5.98
CA MET A 426 -1.67 17.22 5.12
C MET A 426 -2.97 17.10 5.89
N MET A 427 -4.05 17.65 5.35
CA MET A 427 -5.39 17.55 5.95
C MET A 427 -6.28 16.76 5.02
N TRP A 428 -7.04 15.81 5.55
CA TRP A 428 -7.96 15.00 4.76
C TRP A 428 -9.33 14.84 5.39
N SER A 429 -10.31 14.53 4.54
CA SER A 429 -11.61 14.02 4.96
C SER A 429 -12.26 13.23 3.82
N ARG A 430 -12.92 12.12 4.16
CA ARG A 430 -13.82 11.35 3.28
C ARG A 430 -15.29 11.49 3.67
N ILE A 431 -15.58 12.33 4.67
CA ILE A 431 -16.91 12.62 5.20
C ILE A 431 -17.17 14.14 5.16
N GLY A 432 -18.04 14.64 6.03
CA GLY A 432 -18.31 16.06 6.23
C GLY A 432 -17.04 16.91 6.46
N PRO A 433 -17.15 18.24 6.32
CA PRO A 433 -16.04 19.15 6.54
C PRO A 433 -15.46 19.03 7.95
N ALA A 434 -14.18 18.64 8.02
CA ALA A 434 -13.39 18.63 9.24
C ALA A 434 -12.52 19.89 9.28
N LYS A 435 -12.72 20.70 10.32
CA LYS A 435 -11.99 21.93 10.58
C LYS A 435 -10.73 21.62 11.36
N THR A 436 -9.61 22.18 10.92
CA THR A 436 -8.33 22.13 11.62
C THR A 436 -7.84 23.55 11.88
N VAL A 437 -7.38 23.83 13.09
CA VAL A 437 -6.73 25.09 13.47
C VAL A 437 -5.36 24.79 14.06
N LEU A 438 -4.32 25.33 13.41
CA LEU A 438 -2.94 25.27 13.87
C LEU A 438 -2.41 26.70 14.06
N HIS A 439 -1.65 26.92 15.11
CA HIS A 439 -0.78 28.10 15.24
C HIS A 439 0.66 27.70 14.95
N TYR A 440 1.39 28.53 14.21
CA TYR A 440 2.77 28.23 13.84
C TYR A 440 3.66 29.47 13.88
N ARG A 441 4.95 29.27 14.15
CA ARG A 441 6.00 30.29 14.08
C ARG A 441 7.36 29.64 13.83
N MET A 442 8.34 30.41 13.39
CA MET A 442 9.73 29.95 13.34
C MET A 442 10.42 30.15 14.70
N VAL A 443 11.17 29.16 15.14
CA VAL A 443 11.90 29.13 16.43
C VAL A 443 13.38 28.88 16.27
#